data_AF-A0A060C682-F1
#
_entry.id   AF-A0A060C682-F1
#
_cell.length_a   1.000
_cell.length_b   1.000
_cell.length_c   1.000
_cell.angle_alpha   90.00
_cell.angle_beta   90.00
_cell.angle_gamma   90.00
#
_symmetry.space_group_name_H-M   'P 1'
#
loop_
_entity.id
_entity.type
_entity.pdbx_description
1 polymer ?
#
loop_
_entity_poly.entity_id
_entity_poly.type
_entity_poly.pdbx_seq_one_letter_code
_entity_poly.pdbx_strand_id
1 'polypeptide(L)'
;FAYGRDHADGANLLARAVAPHGGLVHWRAFVYDHRQDWRDRTTDRARAAYDHFTPLDGRFDDNVVVQVKHGPMDFQVREPVSPVLCAMPHTRLALELQVTQEYTGQQRHAVYLAPLWREVLDFRPHGGDAPSLAESLGGGVAAVS
;
A
#
# COMPACT_ATOMS: atom_id res chain seq x y z
N PHE A 1 3.20 -8.20 -17.16
CA PHE A 1 1.72 -8.19 -16.98
C PHE A 1 1.04 -8.87 -18.16
N ALA A 2 -0.16 -9.45 -17.96
CA ALA A 2 -0.84 -10.32 -18.93
C ALA A 2 -1.10 -9.69 -20.32
N TYR A 3 -1.26 -8.37 -20.39
CA TYR A 3 -1.62 -7.66 -21.63
C TYR A 3 -0.59 -6.60 -22.05
N GLY A 4 0.62 -6.62 -21.49
CA GLY A 4 1.65 -5.59 -21.80
C GLY A 4 1.26 -4.16 -21.40
N ARG A 5 0.32 -4.01 -20.45
CA ARG A 5 -0.12 -2.74 -19.85
C ARG A 5 0.39 -2.65 -18.41
N ASP A 6 0.53 -1.43 -17.91
CA ASP A 6 0.88 -1.18 -16.51
C ASP A 6 -0.35 -0.96 -15.62
N HIS A 7 -0.12 -0.69 -14.34
CA HIS A 7 -1.19 -0.50 -13.37
C HIS A 7 -1.99 0.78 -13.58
N ALA A 8 -1.37 1.85 -14.10
CA ALA A 8 -2.08 3.11 -14.36
C ALA A 8 -3.07 2.92 -15.53
N ASP A 9 -2.65 2.25 -16.60
CA ASP A 9 -3.53 1.92 -17.72
C ASP A 9 -4.79 1.15 -17.26
N GLY A 10 -4.59 0.13 -16.42
CA GLY A 10 -5.68 -0.70 -15.90
C GLY A 10 -6.60 0.04 -14.93
N ALA A 11 -6.02 0.77 -13.97
CA ALA A 11 -6.76 1.52 -12.97
C ALA A 11 -7.59 2.64 -13.63
N ASN A 12 -7.00 3.43 -14.52
CA ASN A 12 -7.66 4.56 -15.17
C ASN A 12 -8.77 4.12 -16.13
N LEU A 13 -8.67 2.94 -16.73
CA LEU A 13 -9.78 2.36 -17.51
C LEU A 13 -11.02 2.15 -16.63
N LEU A 14 -10.85 1.53 -15.45
CA LEU A 14 -11.95 1.33 -14.51
C LEU A 14 -12.43 2.66 -13.93
N ALA A 15 -11.51 3.56 -13.59
CA ALA A 15 -11.78 4.84 -12.98
C ALA A 15 -12.67 5.71 -13.88
N ARG A 16 -12.35 5.78 -15.18
CA ARG A 16 -13.16 6.49 -16.17
C ARG A 16 -14.55 5.87 -16.36
N ALA A 17 -14.68 4.55 -16.23
CA ALA A 17 -15.97 3.88 -16.35
C ALA A 17 -16.91 4.20 -15.17
N VAL A 18 -16.36 4.34 -13.96
CA VAL A 18 -17.17 4.63 -12.75
C VAL A 18 -17.30 6.13 -12.45
N ALA A 19 -16.50 6.99 -13.09
CA ALA A 19 -16.49 8.44 -12.86
C ALA A 19 -17.86 9.13 -13.04
N PRO A 20 -18.70 8.81 -14.05
CA PRO A 20 -20.03 9.42 -14.20
C PRO A 20 -20.98 9.17 -13.01
N HIS A 21 -20.65 8.20 -12.17
CA HIS A 21 -21.41 7.83 -10.97
C HIS A 21 -20.75 8.33 -9.67
N GLY A 22 -19.67 9.11 -9.76
CA GLY A 22 -18.90 9.55 -8.60
C GLY A 22 -18.12 8.41 -7.93
N GLY A 23 -17.88 7.31 -8.63
CA GLY A 23 -17.19 6.13 -8.09
C GLY A 23 -15.68 6.34 -7.93
N LEU A 24 -15.12 5.66 -6.94
CA LEU A 24 -13.67 5.56 -6.70
C LEU A 24 -13.16 4.17 -7.05
N VAL A 25 -11.91 4.08 -7.51
CA VAL A 25 -11.21 2.82 -7.72
C VAL A 25 -10.10 2.67 -6.69
N HIS A 26 -10.29 1.77 -5.73
CA HIS A 26 -9.23 1.35 -4.82
C HIS A 26 -8.35 0.31 -5.51
N TRP A 27 -7.15 0.70 -5.93
CA TRP A 27 -6.21 -0.15 -6.64
C TRP A 27 -5.10 -0.62 -5.70
N ARG A 28 -5.08 -1.91 -5.35
CA ARG A 28 -4.16 -2.44 -4.34
C ARG A 28 -2.72 -2.56 -4.87
N ALA A 29 -1.76 -2.06 -4.10
CA ALA A 29 -0.33 -2.12 -4.38
C ALA A 29 0.38 -3.38 -3.86
N PHE A 30 -0.38 -4.39 -3.42
CA PHE A 30 0.16 -5.68 -2.99
C PHE A 30 0.53 -6.54 -4.22
N VAL A 31 1.62 -6.18 -4.89
CA VAL A 31 2.13 -6.79 -6.12
C VAL A 31 3.59 -7.19 -5.92
N TYR A 32 3.90 -8.46 -6.20
CA TYR A 32 5.24 -9.03 -6.08
C TYR A 32 5.37 -10.31 -6.92
N ASP A 33 6.59 -10.81 -7.12
CA ASP A 33 6.83 -12.10 -7.74
C ASP A 33 6.51 -13.25 -6.75
N HIS A 34 5.34 -13.87 -6.93
CA HIS A 34 4.91 -15.02 -6.12
C HIS A 34 5.55 -16.35 -6.57
N ARG A 35 6.43 -16.34 -7.58
CA ARG A 35 7.17 -17.50 -8.10
C ARG A 35 8.68 -17.35 -7.96
N GLN A 36 9.14 -16.43 -7.11
CA GLN A 36 10.55 -16.17 -6.85
C GLN A 36 11.31 -17.47 -6.52
N ASP A 37 12.46 -17.69 -7.17
CA ASP A 37 13.38 -18.76 -6.79
C ASP A 37 14.06 -18.38 -5.47
N TRP A 38 13.88 -19.21 -4.44
CA TRP A 38 14.45 -18.98 -3.12
C TRP A 38 15.99 -18.90 -3.10
N ARG A 39 16.66 -19.38 -4.16
CA ARG A 39 18.12 -19.32 -4.32
C ARG A 39 18.59 -17.96 -4.81
N ASP A 40 17.72 -17.20 -5.49
CA ASP A 40 18.04 -15.86 -5.93
C ASP A 40 18.00 -14.90 -4.74
N ARG A 41 19.19 -14.41 -4.37
CA ARG A 41 19.38 -13.44 -3.28
C ARG A 41 19.41 -11.99 -3.76
N THR A 42 19.23 -11.76 -5.07
CA THR A 42 19.22 -10.41 -5.65
C THR A 42 17.81 -9.84 -5.71
N THR A 43 16.80 -10.68 -5.98
CA THR A 43 15.39 -10.29 -5.91
C THR A 43 14.95 -10.12 -4.46
N ASP A 44 14.39 -8.96 -4.14
CA ASP A 44 13.87 -8.63 -2.81
C ASP A 44 12.38 -8.31 -2.90
N ARG A 45 11.55 -9.17 -2.28
CA ARG A 45 10.10 -9.00 -2.23
C ARG A 45 9.69 -7.66 -1.60
N ALA A 46 10.42 -7.17 -0.59
CA ALA A 46 10.08 -5.94 0.10
C ALA A 46 10.22 -4.69 -0.79
N ARG A 47 10.95 -4.80 -1.90
CA ARG A 47 11.09 -3.71 -2.88
C ARG A 47 10.00 -3.69 -3.95
N ALA A 48 9.31 -4.80 -4.16
CA ALA A 48 8.49 -5.01 -5.35
C ALA A 48 7.41 -3.94 -5.54
N ALA A 49 6.66 -3.61 -4.50
CA ALA A 49 5.62 -2.59 -4.58
C ALA A 49 6.20 -1.20 -4.90
N TYR A 50 7.34 -0.85 -4.32
CA TYR A 50 8.05 0.39 -4.63
C TYR A 50 8.47 0.43 -6.09
N ASP A 51 9.21 -0.58 -6.55
CA ASP A 51 9.75 -0.65 -7.91
C ASP A 51 8.62 -0.68 -8.98
N HIS A 52 7.43 -1.21 -8.65
CA HIS A 52 6.27 -1.22 -9.55
C HIS A 52 5.47 0.08 -9.59
N PHE A 53 5.29 0.77 -8.46
CA PHE A 53 4.34 1.89 -8.37
C PHE A 53 4.99 3.26 -8.39
N THR A 54 6.21 3.44 -7.86
CA THR A 54 6.85 4.77 -7.87
C THR A 54 7.10 5.33 -9.27
N PRO A 55 7.45 4.54 -10.31
CA PRO A 55 7.54 5.07 -11.67
C PRO A 55 6.19 5.51 -12.27
N LEU A 56 5.08 5.20 -11.61
CA LEU A 56 3.73 5.52 -12.04
C LEU A 56 3.14 6.74 -11.31
N ASP A 57 3.91 7.39 -10.44
CA ASP A 57 3.43 8.55 -9.71
C ASP A 57 2.93 9.66 -10.65
N GLY A 58 1.74 10.21 -10.36
CA GLY A 58 1.09 11.23 -11.17
C GLY A 58 0.43 10.73 -12.46
N ARG A 59 0.46 9.42 -12.73
CA ARG A 59 -0.22 8.82 -13.91
C ARG A 59 -1.62 8.30 -13.62
N PHE A 60 -2.02 8.23 -12.36
CA PHE A 60 -3.35 7.75 -11.96
C PHE A 60 -4.39 8.87 -12.04
N ASP A 61 -5.60 8.56 -12.51
CA ASP A 61 -6.71 9.53 -12.54
C ASP A 61 -7.14 9.92 -11.12
N ASP A 62 -7.73 11.12 -10.95
CA ASP A 62 -8.08 11.70 -9.62
C ASP A 62 -9.00 10.82 -8.75
N ASN A 63 -9.81 9.95 -9.38
CA ASN A 63 -10.70 9.03 -8.69
C ASN A 63 -10.11 7.61 -8.50
N VAL A 64 -8.79 7.46 -8.69
CA VAL A 64 -8.03 6.28 -8.28
C VAL A 64 -7.37 6.54 -6.92
N VAL A 65 -7.47 5.57 -6.03
CA VAL A 65 -6.75 5.54 -4.76
C VAL A 65 -5.87 4.31 -4.73
N VAL A 66 -4.55 4.49 -4.71
CA VAL A 66 -3.61 3.37 -4.58
C VAL A 66 -3.58 2.94 -3.12
N GLN A 67 -4.03 1.72 -2.85
CA GLN A 67 -4.17 1.17 -1.51
C GLN A 67 -2.94 0.31 -1.16
N VAL A 68 -2.19 0.71 -0.13
CA VAL A 68 -0.88 0.13 0.22
C VAL A 68 -0.91 -0.40 1.64
N LYS A 69 -0.48 -1.64 1.86
CA LYS A 69 -0.30 -2.21 3.20
C LYS A 69 0.67 -1.37 4.04
N HIS A 70 0.51 -1.39 5.36
CA HIS A 70 1.39 -0.64 6.25
C HIS A 70 2.87 -1.01 6.10
N GLY A 71 3.17 -2.27 5.78
CA GLY A 71 4.51 -2.72 5.49
C GLY A 71 4.66 -3.31 4.09
N PRO A 72 5.91 -3.46 3.61
CA PRO A 72 6.20 -3.90 2.24
C PRO A 72 6.06 -5.42 2.03
N MET A 73 5.84 -6.19 3.11
CA MET A 73 5.68 -7.64 3.03
C MET A 73 4.20 -7.99 3.10
N ASP A 74 3.69 -8.46 4.24
CA ASP A 74 2.37 -9.05 4.33
C ASP A 74 1.83 -9.13 5.76
N PHE A 75 1.57 -7.99 6.37
CA PHE A 75 0.94 -7.89 7.70
C PHE A 75 1.59 -8.74 8.80
N GLN A 76 2.90 -8.93 8.72
CA GLN A 76 3.64 -9.64 9.75
C GLN A 76 3.51 -8.92 11.10
N VAL A 77 3.81 -9.63 12.19
CA VAL A 77 3.70 -9.11 13.56
C VAL A 77 4.43 -7.76 13.74
N ARG A 78 5.50 -7.54 12.97
CA ARG A 78 6.19 -6.26 12.84
C ARG A 78 6.80 -6.13 11.45
N GLU A 79 6.61 -4.98 10.83
CA GLU A 79 7.23 -4.60 9.56
C GLU A 79 7.69 -3.13 9.63
N PRO A 80 8.69 -2.73 8.83
CA PRO A 80 8.92 -1.31 8.56
C PRO A 80 7.75 -0.72 7.75
N VAL A 81 7.61 0.61 7.77
CA VAL A 81 6.60 1.28 6.94
C VAL A 81 6.91 1.08 5.45
N SER A 82 5.88 0.78 4.66
CA SER A 82 6.00 0.59 3.20
C SER A 82 6.55 1.87 2.52
N PRO A 83 7.70 1.80 1.81
CA PRO A 83 8.30 2.98 1.19
C PRO A 83 7.42 3.66 0.13
N VAL A 84 6.49 2.92 -0.49
CA VAL A 84 5.53 3.46 -1.47
C VAL A 84 4.73 4.63 -0.90
N LEU A 85 4.37 4.55 0.39
CA LEU A 85 3.57 5.56 1.09
C LEU A 85 4.25 6.93 1.17
N CYS A 86 5.56 6.98 0.91
CA CYS A 86 6.37 8.20 1.04
C CYS A 86 6.97 8.66 -0.30
N ALA A 87 6.66 7.96 -1.40
CA ALA A 87 7.37 8.10 -2.66
C ALA A 87 6.47 8.40 -3.87
N MET A 88 5.19 8.68 -3.64
CA MET A 88 4.22 9.01 -4.69
C MET A 88 3.42 10.28 -4.35
N PRO A 89 4.08 11.46 -4.26
CA PRO A 89 3.43 12.71 -3.87
C PRO A 89 2.34 13.20 -4.85
N HIS A 90 2.33 12.70 -6.09
CA HIS A 90 1.34 13.09 -7.10
C HIS A 90 0.21 12.08 -7.26
N THR A 91 0.10 11.10 -6.35
CA THR A 91 -0.92 10.05 -6.38
C THR A 91 -1.65 9.96 -5.05
N ARG A 92 -2.96 9.77 -5.08
CA ARG A 92 -3.75 9.58 -3.87
C ARG A 92 -3.51 8.19 -3.28
N LEU A 93 -2.94 8.13 -2.07
CA LEU A 93 -2.62 6.88 -1.39
C LEU A 93 -3.54 6.63 -0.19
N ALA A 94 -3.97 5.37 0.00
CA ALA A 94 -4.64 4.90 1.21
C ALA A 94 -3.80 3.85 1.94
N LEU A 95 -3.75 3.93 3.26
CA LEU A 95 -3.10 2.93 4.12
C LEU A 95 -4.03 1.74 4.34
N GLU A 96 -3.56 0.52 4.06
CA GLU A 96 -4.26 -0.74 4.35
C GLU A 96 -3.72 -1.35 5.66
N LEU A 97 -4.62 -1.60 6.60
CA LEU A 97 -4.36 -2.25 7.89
C LEU A 97 -5.15 -3.57 7.97
N GLN A 98 -4.58 -4.58 8.62
CA GLN A 98 -5.26 -5.85 8.86
C GLN A 98 -5.84 -5.87 10.27
N VAL A 99 -7.16 -5.98 10.39
CA VAL A 99 -7.87 -6.14 11.66
C VAL A 99 -7.95 -7.62 12.03
N THR A 100 -8.19 -8.47 11.03
CA THR A 100 -8.14 -9.92 11.20
C THR A 100 -6.73 -10.36 11.53
N GLN A 101 -6.59 -11.25 12.51
CA GLN A 101 -5.29 -11.57 13.07
C GLN A 101 -4.62 -12.71 12.32
N GLU A 102 -4.57 -12.69 10.98
CA GLU A 102 -3.99 -13.76 10.16
C GLU A 102 -2.61 -14.19 10.68
N TYR A 103 -1.73 -13.21 10.88
CA TYR A 103 -0.35 -13.40 11.38
C TYR A 103 -0.17 -13.00 12.85
N THR A 104 -1.22 -12.52 13.51
CA THR A 104 -1.19 -12.05 14.90
C THR A 104 -2.04 -12.91 15.84
N GLY A 105 -2.20 -14.20 15.50
CA GLY A 105 -2.77 -15.20 16.41
C GLY A 105 -4.19 -15.65 16.13
N GLN A 106 -4.73 -15.34 14.96
CA GLN A 106 -5.95 -15.89 14.38
C GLN A 106 -7.18 -15.80 15.29
N GLN A 107 -7.28 -14.70 16.04
CA GLN A 107 -8.29 -14.46 17.08
C GLN A 107 -8.30 -15.52 18.21
N ARG A 108 -7.28 -16.40 18.28
CA ARG A 108 -7.02 -17.32 19.38
C ARG A 108 -6.10 -16.70 20.43
N HIS A 109 -5.19 -15.83 19.99
CA HIS A 109 -4.41 -14.98 20.88
C HIS A 109 -5.05 -13.60 21.01
N ALA A 110 -5.12 -13.08 22.23
CA ALA A 110 -5.54 -11.71 22.48
C ALA A 110 -4.39 -10.75 22.11
N VAL A 111 -4.50 -10.10 20.94
CA VAL A 111 -3.51 -9.12 20.48
C VAL A 111 -4.22 -7.80 20.17
N TYR A 112 -3.88 -6.76 20.92
CA TYR A 112 -4.39 -5.41 20.68
C TYR A 112 -3.48 -4.69 19.67
N LEU A 113 -4.00 -4.42 18.46
CA LEU A 113 -3.20 -3.92 17.33
C LEU A 113 -3.04 -2.39 17.29
N ALA A 114 -3.79 -1.63 18.10
CA ALA A 114 -3.72 -0.17 18.06
C ALA A 114 -2.30 0.42 18.29
N PRO A 115 -1.44 -0.14 19.18
CA PRO A 115 -0.06 0.33 19.31
C PRO A 115 0.73 0.19 18.02
N LEU A 116 0.59 -0.93 17.29
CA LEU A 116 1.25 -1.13 16.01
C LEU A 116 0.77 -0.11 14.98
N TRP A 117 -0.56 0.10 14.89
CA TRP A 117 -1.10 1.09 13.94
C TRP A 117 -0.68 2.51 14.28
N ARG A 118 -0.56 2.85 15.56
CA ARG A 118 -0.01 4.13 15.99
C ARG A 118 1.45 4.31 15.56
N GLU A 119 2.30 3.29 15.75
CA GLU A 119 3.69 3.35 15.29
C GLU A 119 3.80 3.62 13.78
N VAL A 120 2.92 3.01 12.99
CA VAL A 120 2.83 3.24 11.53
C VAL A 120 2.36 4.67 11.22
N LEU A 121 1.28 5.11 11.85
CA LEU A 121 0.66 6.42 11.59
C LEU A 121 1.56 7.58 12.03
N ASP A 122 2.26 7.43 13.16
CA ASP A 122 3.17 8.44 13.73
C ASP A 122 4.55 8.44 13.03
N PHE A 123 4.81 7.50 12.10
CA PHE A 123 6.09 7.40 11.41
C PHE A 123 6.39 8.64 10.56
N ARG A 124 7.61 9.18 10.70
CA ARG A 124 8.09 10.38 9.97
C ARG A 124 9.21 9.98 9.02
N PRO A 125 8.92 9.74 7.72
CA PRO A 125 9.90 9.22 6.77
C PRO A 125 11.08 10.17 6.52
N HIS A 126 10.88 11.47 6.70
CA HIS A 126 11.91 12.49 6.50
C HIS A 126 12.55 12.98 7.81
N GLY A 127 12.19 12.39 8.95
CA GLY A 127 12.72 12.73 10.28
C GLY A 127 12.30 14.12 10.80
N GLY A 128 12.70 14.43 12.04
CA GLY A 128 12.50 15.74 12.66
C GLY A 128 11.03 16.16 12.76
N ASP A 129 10.75 17.41 12.38
CA ASP A 129 9.42 18.03 12.38
C ASP A 129 8.63 17.82 11.09
N ALA A 130 9.08 16.92 10.21
CA ALA A 130 8.36 16.58 9.00
C ALA A 130 6.98 15.96 9.34
N PRO A 131 5.98 16.13 8.46
CA PRO A 131 4.70 15.45 8.60
C PRO A 131 4.86 13.95 8.80
N SER A 132 4.11 13.42 9.74
CA SER A 132 3.90 11.99 9.91
C SER A 132 3.16 11.39 8.71
N LEU A 133 3.14 10.06 8.66
CA LEU A 133 2.37 9.34 7.65
C LEU A 133 0.88 9.69 7.74
N ALA A 134 0.33 9.80 8.94
CA ALA A 134 -1.08 10.21 9.14
C ALA A 134 -1.40 11.58 8.54
N GLU A 135 -0.44 12.51 8.57
CA GLU A 135 -0.60 13.87 8.04
C GLU A 135 -0.39 13.95 6.53
N SER A 136 0.30 12.96 5.94
CA SER A 136 0.68 12.96 4.52
C SER A 136 -0.29 12.20 3.60
N LEU A 137 -1.14 11.32 4.14
CA LEU A 137 -2.02 10.46 3.34
C LEU A 137 -3.36 11.11 3.00
N GLY A 138 -3.57 11.42 1.71
CA GLY A 138 -4.84 12.00 1.21
C GLY A 138 -5.96 11.01 0.90
N GLY A 139 -5.69 9.70 0.86
CA GLY A 139 -6.66 8.64 0.52
C GLY A 139 -7.29 7.93 1.72
N GLY A 140 -6.91 8.30 2.95
CA GLY A 140 -7.46 7.72 4.17
C GLY A 140 -6.92 6.33 4.53
N VAL A 141 -7.68 5.58 5.32
CA VAL A 141 -7.31 4.26 5.85
C VAL A 141 -8.37 3.23 5.43
N ALA A 142 -7.93 2.08 4.93
CA ALA A 142 -8.73 0.91 4.68
C ALA A 142 -8.36 -0.20 5.69
N ALA A 143 -9.36 -0.75 6.37
CA ALA A 143 -9.18 -1.83 7.34
C ALA A 143 -9.79 -3.12 6.79
N VAL A 144 -8.98 -4.18 6.66
CA VAL A 144 -9.44 -5.48 6.14
C VAL A 144 -9.70 -6.47 7.27
N SER A 145 -10.83 -7.16 7.21
CA SER A 145 -11.29 -8.21 8.14
C SER A 145 -11.08 -9.62 7.58
#